data_AF-A0AAD5M3F9-F1
#
_entry.id   AF-A0AAD5M3F9-F1
#
_cell.length_a   1.000
_cell.length_b   1.000
_cell.length_c   1.000
_cell.angle_alpha   90.00
_cell.angle_beta   90.00
_cell.angle_gamma   90.00
#
_symmetry.space_group_name_H-M   'P 1'
#
loop_
_entity.id
_entity.type
_entity.pdbx_description
1 polymer ?
#
loop_
_entity_poly.entity_id
_entity_poly.type
_entity_poly.pdbx_seq_one_letter_code
_entity_poly.pdbx_strand_id
1 'polypeptide(L)'
;MESSLARTLATLAVDDPEPLAGSSPKPSSGMRHSSGSGSSVDLDDGDDDMDFKSVYIGNVNYGTTKFELREHFRDCGNMKRITIPCDPATKQQRGFAYIEFSSPSEVLRAIKLNGSTFRGRPVKVSLKHRTVPNYKGVREGRDRGASTTSNQSDPADRKSHGTRHNKEKAERPTPVWKEFEGDASTPLEDLEAFLDEYSPSKWTQDKITWIAVRCRGYGDDDDNNQRPDDDGDEELGEVAMVTEWKAICRMRKPSAKDLDELARKHKVVSGKWMIFRNTETVDDAWTKIARAVLQSHLGDAAKVSPVSTKPQQGNSHVICVYVPDFTNTDDVLRVRDTLRALGIDDKIMFKPDAYTHCGIYSKNPWGILTFTHHA
;
A
#
# COMPACT_ATOMS: atom_id res chain seq x y z
N MET A 1 -17.44 -44.37 -31.63
CA MET A 1 -17.20 -45.75 -31.15
C MET A 1 -16.21 -45.62 -29.98
N GLU A 2 -16.66 -45.36 -28.75
CA GLU A 2 -17.59 -46.15 -27.91
C GLU A 2 -17.00 -47.52 -27.54
N SER A 3 -17.15 -48.03 -26.31
CA SER A 3 -18.19 -47.74 -25.33
C SER A 3 -17.71 -47.71 -23.86
N SER A 4 -18.55 -47.05 -23.05
CA SER A 4 -18.76 -47.14 -21.61
C SER A 4 -18.54 -48.52 -20.96
N LEU A 5 -18.20 -48.53 -19.66
CA LEU A 5 -19.02 -49.23 -18.65
C LEU A 5 -18.80 -48.67 -17.23
N ALA A 6 -19.80 -48.79 -16.36
CA ALA A 6 -19.81 -48.27 -14.99
C ALA A 6 -20.76 -49.05 -14.06
N ARG A 7 -20.66 -48.79 -12.74
CA ARG A 7 -21.50 -49.26 -11.60
C ARG A 7 -21.20 -50.63 -10.98
N THR A 8 -21.06 -50.62 -9.65
CA THR A 8 -21.82 -51.37 -8.61
C THR A 8 -21.21 -50.95 -7.26
N LEU A 9 -21.81 -50.22 -6.31
CA LEU A 9 -23.12 -50.17 -5.60
C LEU A 9 -23.31 -51.14 -4.40
N ALA A 10 -23.56 -50.49 -3.24
CA ALA A 10 -24.39 -50.89 -2.08
C ALA A 10 -23.90 -51.98 -1.08
N THR A 11 -24.37 -52.07 0.19
CA THR A 11 -24.92 -51.13 1.24
C THR A 11 -25.07 -51.94 2.57
N LEU A 12 -25.36 -51.27 3.70
CA LEU A 12 -25.79 -51.77 5.06
C LEU A 12 -24.64 -51.98 6.07
N ALA A 13 -24.60 -51.44 7.31
CA ALA A 13 -25.59 -51.03 8.34
C ALA A 13 -26.00 -52.19 9.31
N VAL A 14 -26.35 -51.95 10.60
CA VAL A 14 -26.71 -50.70 11.32
C VAL A 14 -25.77 -50.46 12.55
N ASP A 15 -26.05 -49.98 13.78
CA ASP A 15 -27.27 -49.58 14.55
C ASP A 15 -26.93 -48.60 15.72
N ASP A 16 -27.94 -47.97 16.34
CA ASP A 16 -27.87 -47.12 17.58
C ASP A 16 -28.52 -47.85 18.80
N PRO A 17 -28.32 -47.40 20.06
CA PRO A 17 -29.45 -46.70 20.73
C PRO A 17 -29.11 -45.68 21.85
N GLU A 18 -29.90 -44.60 21.93
CA GLU A 18 -30.22 -43.83 23.16
C GLU A 18 -31.52 -44.40 23.81
N PRO A 19 -32.04 -44.03 25.03
CA PRO A 19 -32.50 -42.65 25.29
C PRO A 19 -32.74 -42.16 26.77
N LEU A 20 -33.26 -40.91 26.88
CA LEU A 20 -34.19 -40.33 27.90
C LEU A 20 -33.73 -39.75 29.27
N ALA A 21 -34.02 -38.44 29.44
CA ALA A 21 -34.52 -37.70 30.63
C ALA A 21 -33.63 -37.55 31.91
N GLY A 22 -33.74 -36.47 32.72
CA GLY A 22 -34.51 -35.21 32.58
C GLY A 22 -34.56 -34.36 33.88
N SER A 23 -35.27 -33.22 33.86
CA SER A 23 -35.61 -32.29 34.98
C SER A 23 -34.58 -31.22 35.44
N SER A 24 -35.05 -30.23 36.22
CA SER A 24 -34.28 -29.09 36.75
C SER A 24 -34.88 -28.57 38.06
N PRO A 25 -34.08 -27.99 38.97
CA PRO A 25 -34.53 -26.79 39.69
C PRO A 25 -33.44 -25.71 39.92
N LYS A 26 -33.89 -24.54 40.40
CA LYS A 26 -33.14 -23.37 40.91
C LYS A 26 -33.45 -23.18 42.41
N PRO A 27 -32.89 -22.20 43.15
CA PRO A 27 -31.51 -21.66 43.18
C PRO A 27 -30.95 -21.56 44.64
N SER A 28 -29.68 -21.17 44.85
CA SER A 28 -29.30 -20.24 45.95
C SER A 28 -27.82 -19.77 45.92
N SER A 29 -27.61 -18.57 46.48
CA SER A 29 -26.43 -18.01 47.18
C SER A 29 -25.00 -18.57 46.94
N GLY A 30 -24.04 -17.66 46.68
CA GLY A 30 -22.69 -17.84 47.24
C GLY A 30 -21.49 -17.15 46.55
N MET A 31 -21.04 -16.03 47.14
CA MET A 31 -19.67 -15.47 47.02
C MET A 31 -19.17 -14.93 45.66
N ARG A 32 -18.05 -14.18 45.73
CA ARG A 32 -17.59 -13.21 44.71
C ARG A 32 -16.12 -13.46 44.37
N HIS A 33 -15.75 -13.46 43.10
CA HIS A 33 -14.39 -13.13 42.67
C HIS A 33 -14.41 -12.25 41.41
N SER A 34 -13.48 -11.32 41.35
CA SER A 34 -13.35 -10.32 40.29
C SER A 34 -12.53 -10.85 39.11
N SER A 35 -13.06 -10.72 37.89
CA SER A 35 -12.29 -10.81 36.65
C SER A 35 -12.67 -9.65 35.73
N GLY A 36 -11.74 -9.20 34.89
CA GLY A 36 -11.87 -7.96 34.12
C GLY A 36 -12.91 -8.04 33.00
N SER A 37 -13.48 -6.89 32.65
CA SER A 37 -14.35 -6.78 31.47
C SER A 37 -13.52 -7.00 30.20
N GLY A 38 -13.64 -8.20 29.62
CA GLY A 38 -13.05 -8.52 28.32
C GLY A 38 -13.85 -7.84 27.22
N SER A 39 -13.37 -6.69 26.73
CA SER A 39 -13.93 -6.07 25.52
C SER A 39 -13.70 -7.01 24.34
N SER A 40 -14.78 -7.51 23.74
CA SER A 40 -14.74 -8.07 22.39
C SER A 40 -14.14 -7.01 21.46
N VAL A 41 -13.07 -7.37 20.76
CA VAL A 41 -12.53 -6.53 19.70
C VAL A 41 -13.37 -6.79 18.45
N ASP A 42 -14.43 -6.00 18.30
CA ASP A 42 -15.25 -6.01 17.10
C ASP A 42 -14.36 -5.67 15.90
N LEU A 43 -14.12 -6.65 15.04
CA LEU A 43 -13.36 -6.48 13.80
C LEU A 43 -14.26 -5.77 12.80
N ASP A 44 -13.86 -4.58 12.37
CA ASP A 44 -14.55 -3.83 11.32
C ASP A 44 -14.24 -4.43 9.94
N ASP A 45 -14.82 -5.59 9.69
CA ASP A 45 -14.77 -6.30 8.40
C ASP A 45 -15.42 -5.47 7.25
N GLY A 46 -16.13 -4.39 7.59
CA GLY A 46 -16.81 -3.52 6.63
C GLY A 46 -15.83 -2.74 5.73
N ASP A 47 -14.84 -2.05 6.32
CA ASP A 47 -13.92 -1.21 5.55
C ASP A 47 -12.95 -2.04 4.67
N ASP A 48 -12.60 -3.26 5.10
CA ASP A 48 -11.70 -4.15 4.35
C ASP A 48 -12.35 -4.88 3.17
N ASP A 49 -13.68 -4.98 3.15
CA ASP A 49 -14.47 -5.43 1.99
C ASP A 49 -14.86 -4.25 1.08
N MET A 50 -15.04 -3.04 1.64
CA MET A 50 -15.16 -1.79 0.88
C MET A 50 -13.91 -1.48 0.06
N ASP A 51 -12.72 -1.58 0.65
CA ASP A 51 -11.43 -1.41 -0.05
C ASP A 51 -11.28 -2.40 -1.21
N PHE A 52 -11.71 -3.65 -1.01
CA PHE A 52 -11.61 -4.69 -2.03
C PHE A 52 -12.50 -4.45 -3.27
N LYS A 53 -13.64 -3.79 -3.07
CA LYS A 53 -14.57 -3.41 -4.14
C LYS A 53 -14.25 -2.04 -4.74
N SER A 54 -13.15 -1.41 -4.34
CA SER A 54 -12.81 -0.04 -4.73
C SER A 54 -11.58 0.03 -5.64
N VAL A 55 -11.68 0.84 -6.70
CA VAL A 55 -10.51 1.35 -7.43
C VAL A 55 -10.10 2.74 -6.92
N TYR A 56 -8.81 3.01 -6.96
CA TYR A 56 -8.24 4.36 -7.03
C TYR A 56 -8.19 4.80 -8.50
N ILE A 57 -8.41 6.10 -8.75
CA ILE A 57 -8.30 6.70 -10.07
C ILE A 57 -7.50 7.99 -9.94
N GLY A 58 -6.24 7.97 -10.38
CA GLY A 58 -5.33 9.12 -10.44
C GLY A 58 -5.36 9.86 -11.77
N ASN A 59 -4.70 11.03 -11.80
CA ASN A 59 -4.65 11.96 -12.93
C ASN A 59 -6.00 12.54 -13.38
N VAL A 60 -7.03 12.43 -12.54
CA VAL A 60 -8.38 12.96 -12.77
C VAL A 60 -8.35 14.49 -12.85
N ASN A 61 -9.14 15.07 -13.76
CA ASN A 61 -9.20 16.52 -13.94
C ASN A 61 -9.86 17.21 -12.74
N TYR A 62 -9.35 18.37 -12.31
CA TYR A 62 -9.84 19.11 -11.14
C TYR A 62 -11.28 19.64 -11.26
N GLY A 63 -11.84 19.67 -12.46
CA GLY A 63 -13.24 19.99 -12.74
C GLY A 63 -14.12 18.76 -13.01
N THR A 64 -13.67 17.55 -12.69
CA THR A 64 -14.41 16.32 -12.95
C THR A 64 -15.61 16.14 -12.03
N THR A 65 -16.74 15.76 -12.59
CA THR A 65 -17.97 15.45 -11.84
C THR A 65 -18.09 13.95 -11.55
N LYS A 66 -18.86 13.60 -10.52
CA LYS A 66 -19.25 12.20 -10.27
C LYS A 66 -20.05 11.59 -11.42
N PHE A 67 -20.72 12.41 -12.24
CA PHE A 67 -21.48 11.96 -13.40
C PHE A 67 -20.56 11.52 -14.53
N GLU A 68 -19.54 12.31 -14.88
CA GLU A 68 -18.55 11.94 -15.91
C GLU A 68 -17.79 10.66 -15.55
N LEU A 69 -17.40 10.48 -14.29
CA LEU A 69 -16.81 9.22 -13.82
C LEU A 69 -17.80 8.05 -13.90
N ARG A 70 -19.09 8.29 -13.64
CA ARG A 70 -20.11 7.22 -13.74
C ARG A 70 -20.40 6.82 -15.18
N GLU A 71 -20.22 7.72 -16.14
CA GLU A 71 -20.34 7.41 -17.56
C GLU A 71 -19.08 6.68 -18.08
N HIS A 72 -17.87 7.16 -17.77
CA HIS A 72 -16.61 6.54 -18.21
C HIS A 72 -16.42 5.11 -17.69
N PHE A 73 -16.84 4.84 -16.44
CA PHE A 73 -16.73 3.51 -15.82
C PHE A 73 -18.05 2.70 -15.87
N ARG A 74 -19.08 3.18 -16.59
CA ARG A 74 -20.43 2.56 -16.61
C ARG A 74 -20.38 1.07 -16.93
N ASP A 75 -19.64 0.73 -17.99
CA ASP A 75 -19.64 -0.60 -18.58
C ASP A 75 -18.72 -1.57 -17.80
N CYS A 76 -17.98 -1.08 -16.79
CA CYS A 76 -17.30 -1.90 -15.79
C CYS A 76 -18.30 -2.55 -14.82
N GLY A 77 -19.36 -1.82 -14.42
CA GLY A 77 -20.47 -2.35 -13.64
C GLY A 77 -21.12 -1.41 -12.61
N ASN A 78 -21.81 -2.00 -11.64
CA ASN A 78 -22.71 -1.31 -10.70
C ASN A 78 -21.95 -0.61 -9.57
N MET A 79 -21.51 0.62 -9.86
CA MET A 79 -20.90 1.55 -8.92
C MET A 79 -21.86 1.91 -7.77
N LYS A 80 -21.49 1.52 -6.54
CA LYS A 80 -22.15 1.88 -5.29
C LYS A 80 -21.88 3.33 -4.90
N ARG A 81 -20.60 3.73 -4.86
CA ARG A 81 -20.16 5.01 -4.29
C ARG A 81 -18.99 5.59 -5.09
N ILE A 82 -19.15 6.83 -5.55
CA ILE A 82 -18.08 7.61 -6.18
C ILE A 82 -17.65 8.72 -5.21
N THR A 83 -16.37 8.76 -4.89
CA THR A 83 -15.76 9.72 -3.96
C THR A 83 -14.66 10.48 -4.69
N ILE A 84 -14.82 11.80 -4.81
CA ILE A 84 -13.78 12.70 -5.32
C ILE A 84 -13.32 13.53 -4.12
N PRO A 85 -12.16 13.24 -3.50
CA PRO A 85 -11.72 13.99 -2.34
C PRO A 85 -11.34 15.43 -2.71
N CYS A 86 -11.93 16.40 -1.99
CA CYS A 86 -11.50 17.78 -2.01
C CYS A 86 -10.52 18.07 -0.87
N ASP A 87 -9.69 19.11 -1.04
CA ASP A 87 -8.98 19.72 0.07
C ASP A 87 -9.99 20.36 1.06
N PRO A 88 -9.89 20.11 2.37
CA PRO A 88 -10.85 20.63 3.35
C PRO A 88 -10.89 22.16 3.44
N ALA A 89 -9.80 22.86 3.10
CA ALA A 89 -9.63 24.30 3.26
C ALA A 89 -9.83 25.10 1.96
N THR A 90 -9.42 24.57 0.79
CA THR A 90 -9.63 25.22 -0.52
C THR A 90 -10.90 24.77 -1.24
N LYS A 91 -11.47 23.61 -0.84
CA LYS A 91 -12.58 22.90 -1.51
C LYS A 91 -12.32 22.44 -2.95
N GLN A 92 -11.13 22.70 -3.50
CA GLN A 92 -10.72 22.15 -4.80
C GLN A 92 -10.53 20.63 -4.71
N GLN A 93 -10.73 19.93 -5.83
CA GLN A 93 -10.49 18.50 -5.94
C GLN A 93 -9.00 18.17 -5.82
N ARG A 94 -8.65 16.95 -5.42
CA ARG A 94 -7.24 16.54 -5.23
C ARG A 94 -6.59 15.85 -6.44
N GLY A 95 -7.21 15.90 -7.62
CA GLY A 95 -6.69 15.27 -8.84
C GLY A 95 -6.83 13.74 -8.89
N PHE A 96 -7.65 13.16 -8.01
CA PHE A 96 -7.94 11.73 -7.97
C PHE A 96 -9.35 11.47 -7.44
N ALA A 97 -9.84 10.24 -7.67
CA ALA A 97 -11.11 9.74 -7.18
C ALA A 97 -10.99 8.29 -6.67
N TYR A 98 -12.05 7.82 -6.01
CA TYR A 98 -12.30 6.41 -5.75
C TYR A 98 -13.68 6.03 -6.29
N ILE A 99 -13.78 4.84 -6.88
CA ILE A 99 -15.05 4.23 -7.27
C ILE A 99 -15.17 2.88 -6.59
N GLU A 100 -16.21 2.73 -5.78
CA GLU A 100 -16.63 1.48 -5.15
C GLU A 100 -17.71 0.82 -6.00
N PHE A 101 -17.50 -0.45 -6.34
CA PHE A 101 -18.40 -1.30 -7.11
C PHE A 101 -19.20 -2.26 -6.22
N SER A 102 -20.09 -3.05 -6.81
CA SER A 102 -20.91 -4.03 -6.09
C SER A 102 -20.16 -5.35 -5.84
N SER A 103 -19.17 -5.68 -6.68
CA SER A 103 -18.41 -6.93 -6.67
C SER A 103 -16.94 -6.72 -7.10
N PRO A 104 -16.01 -7.60 -6.68
CA PRO A 104 -14.62 -7.55 -7.13
C PRO A 104 -14.43 -7.78 -8.63
N SER A 105 -15.37 -8.47 -9.29
CA SER A 105 -15.33 -8.67 -10.75
C SER A 105 -15.45 -7.36 -11.55
N GLU A 106 -16.06 -6.34 -10.95
CA GLU A 106 -16.23 -5.01 -11.56
C GLU A 106 -14.96 -4.17 -11.39
N VAL A 107 -14.22 -4.36 -10.29
CA VAL A 107 -12.88 -3.79 -10.07
C VAL A 107 -11.90 -4.29 -11.14
N LEU A 108 -11.89 -5.60 -11.43
CA LEU A 108 -11.13 -6.17 -12.55
C LEU A 108 -11.43 -5.48 -13.90
N ARG A 109 -12.71 -5.15 -14.16
CA ARG A 109 -13.11 -4.48 -15.42
C ARG A 109 -12.80 -2.99 -15.43
N ALA A 110 -12.79 -2.33 -14.28
CA ALA A 110 -12.37 -0.94 -14.14
C ALA A 110 -10.86 -0.76 -14.31
N ILE A 111 -10.06 -1.70 -13.80
CA ILE A 111 -8.61 -1.72 -13.96
C ILE A 111 -8.19 -1.86 -15.43
N LYS A 112 -8.97 -2.57 -16.27
CA LYS A 112 -8.78 -2.57 -17.74
C LYS A 112 -9.02 -1.21 -18.42
N LEU A 113 -9.37 -0.15 -17.67
CA LEU A 113 -9.40 1.24 -18.14
C LEU A 113 -8.22 2.08 -17.60
N ASN A 114 -7.20 1.45 -17.01
CA ASN A 114 -5.90 2.09 -16.77
C ASN A 114 -5.33 2.61 -18.10
N GLY A 115 -4.65 3.75 -18.08
CA GLY A 115 -4.17 4.45 -19.29
C GLY A 115 -5.26 5.11 -20.17
N SER A 116 -6.54 4.73 -20.03
CA SER A 116 -7.62 5.22 -20.91
C SER A 116 -7.77 6.74 -20.89
N THR A 117 -8.09 7.34 -22.04
CA THR A 117 -8.22 8.79 -22.17
C THR A 117 -9.54 9.27 -21.58
N PHE A 118 -9.47 10.08 -20.52
CA PHE A 118 -10.61 10.74 -19.88
C PHE A 118 -10.38 12.26 -19.85
N ARG A 119 -11.30 13.03 -20.45
CA ARG A 119 -11.18 14.49 -20.62
C ARG A 119 -9.81 14.95 -21.18
N GLY A 120 -9.27 14.20 -22.14
CA GLY A 120 -8.00 14.49 -22.81
C GLY A 120 -6.74 14.15 -22.01
N ARG A 121 -6.84 13.34 -20.95
CA ARG A 121 -5.69 12.89 -20.12
C ARG A 121 -5.80 11.38 -19.87
N PRO A 122 -4.70 10.61 -19.89
CA PRO A 122 -4.74 9.21 -19.48
C PRO A 122 -5.01 9.13 -17.97
N VAL A 123 -6.04 8.40 -17.53
CA VAL A 123 -6.27 8.12 -16.10
C VAL A 123 -5.43 6.95 -15.63
N LYS A 124 -4.84 7.06 -14.44
CA LYS A 124 -4.23 5.91 -13.77
C LYS A 124 -5.28 5.22 -12.92
N VAL A 125 -5.79 4.07 -13.35
CA VAL A 125 -6.68 3.24 -12.51
C VAL A 125 -5.81 2.26 -11.74
N SER A 126 -6.14 1.97 -10.48
CA SER A 126 -5.53 0.86 -9.74
C SER A 126 -6.43 0.33 -8.63
N LEU A 127 -6.03 -0.77 -7.98
CA LEU A 127 -6.62 -1.17 -6.70
C LEU A 127 -6.58 -0.02 -5.68
N LYS A 128 -7.64 0.15 -4.88
CA LYS A 128 -7.61 1.05 -3.71
C LYS A 128 -6.74 0.42 -2.63
N HIS A 129 -5.53 0.96 -2.46
CA HIS A 129 -4.60 0.48 -1.45
C HIS A 129 -4.93 1.04 -0.05
N ARG A 130 -5.02 0.15 0.95
CA ARG A 130 -5.36 0.52 2.33
C ARG A 130 -4.28 1.43 2.91
N THR A 131 -4.60 2.71 3.13
CA THR A 131 -3.70 3.68 3.76
C THR A 131 -3.60 3.40 5.27
N VAL A 132 -2.87 2.34 5.64
CA VAL A 132 -2.76 1.86 7.02
C VAL A 132 -2.18 2.91 7.98
N PRO A 133 -2.91 3.33 9.04
CA PRO A 133 -2.40 4.25 10.06
C PRO A 133 -1.45 3.55 11.07
N ASN A 134 -0.46 2.81 10.57
CA ASN A 134 0.37 1.90 11.36
C ASN A 134 1.76 2.46 11.71
N TYR A 135 1.84 3.22 12.81
CA TYR A 135 3.01 3.17 13.70
C TYR A 135 2.66 3.52 15.15
N LYS A 136 2.11 2.55 15.89
CA LYS A 136 2.12 2.60 17.36
C LYS A 136 3.45 2.03 17.87
N GLY A 137 4.49 2.87 17.80
CA GLY A 137 5.79 2.61 18.42
C GLY A 137 5.67 2.49 19.95
N VAL A 138 6.57 1.71 20.55
CA VAL A 138 6.58 1.46 21.99
C VAL A 138 6.97 2.74 22.72
N ARG A 139 6.17 3.15 23.71
CA ARG A 139 6.60 4.14 24.72
C ARG A 139 7.19 3.40 25.91
N GLU A 140 8.51 3.34 25.93
CA GLU A 140 9.23 3.18 27.19
C GLU A 140 9.06 4.47 28.02
N GLY A 141 8.94 4.33 29.34
CA GLY A 141 8.38 5.39 30.18
C GLY A 141 9.37 6.50 30.52
N ARG A 142 8.87 7.75 30.62
CA ARG A 142 9.51 8.77 31.44
C ARG A 142 8.54 9.79 31.99
N ASP A 143 8.54 9.94 33.31
CA ASP A 143 7.79 10.97 34.02
C ASP A 143 8.26 12.39 33.69
N ARG A 144 7.27 13.28 33.60
CA ARG A 144 7.22 14.74 33.80
C ARG A 144 5.87 15.19 33.24
N GLY A 145 5.04 15.95 33.92
CA GLY A 145 5.20 16.67 35.18
C GLY A 145 4.31 17.90 35.08
N ALA A 146 3.32 18.07 35.96
CA ALA A 146 2.26 19.05 35.75
C ALA A 146 2.72 20.49 36.01
N SER A 147 2.30 21.43 35.15
CA SER A 147 2.38 22.87 35.40
C SER A 147 1.18 23.58 34.80
N THR A 148 0.12 23.72 35.58
CA THR A 148 -1.09 24.47 35.23
C THR A 148 -0.86 25.96 35.44
N THR A 149 -1.10 26.80 34.43
CA THR A 149 -1.32 28.25 34.63
C THR A 149 -2.45 28.75 33.74
N SER A 150 -3.55 29.14 34.37
CA SER A 150 -4.65 29.89 33.77
C SER A 150 -4.26 31.35 33.52
N ASN A 151 -4.96 32.03 32.61
CA ASN A 151 -5.54 33.33 32.94
C ASN A 151 -6.73 33.73 32.05
N GLN A 152 -7.77 34.23 32.72
CA GLN A 152 -8.80 35.17 32.23
C GLN A 152 -8.23 36.61 32.41
N SER A 153 -8.73 37.74 31.89
CA SER A 153 -9.70 38.17 30.86
C SER A 153 -9.23 39.58 30.36
N ASP A 154 -9.94 40.56 29.77
CA ASP A 154 -11.33 40.83 29.34
C ASP A 154 -11.28 41.87 28.15
N PRO A 155 -12.39 42.31 27.51
CA PRO A 155 -12.33 42.94 26.18
C PRO A 155 -12.23 44.48 26.16
N ALA A 156 -11.73 45.02 25.03
CA ALA A 156 -11.97 46.41 24.62
C ALA A 156 -12.10 46.58 23.09
N ASP A 157 -13.18 47.27 22.72
CA ASP A 157 -13.62 47.80 21.42
C ASP A 157 -12.54 48.34 20.45
N ARG A 158 -12.67 47.99 19.15
CA ARG A 158 -12.66 48.99 18.06
C ARG A 158 -13.17 48.48 16.71
N LYS A 159 -14.11 49.22 16.11
CA LYS A 159 -14.50 49.09 14.70
C LYS A 159 -13.46 49.73 13.77
N SER A 160 -13.10 49.06 12.68
CA SER A 160 -12.54 49.72 11.49
C SER A 160 -12.90 48.95 10.22
N HIS A 161 -13.46 49.65 9.22
CA HIS A 161 -13.68 49.07 7.89
C HIS A 161 -12.35 49.05 7.12
N GLY A 162 -11.75 47.87 6.98
CA GLY A 162 -10.58 47.66 6.11
C GLY A 162 -10.99 47.08 4.76
N THR A 163 -10.70 47.79 3.67
CA THR A 163 -11.00 47.34 2.29
C THR A 163 -10.34 45.99 2.01
N ARG A 164 -11.12 45.02 1.53
CA ARG A 164 -10.65 43.68 1.12
C ARG A 164 -9.64 43.80 -0.02
N HIS A 165 -8.36 43.88 0.32
CA HIS A 165 -7.28 43.64 -0.61
C HIS A 165 -7.35 42.17 -1.02
N ASN A 166 -7.54 41.93 -2.32
CA ASN A 166 -7.60 40.58 -2.86
C ASN A 166 -6.20 39.98 -2.84
N LYS A 167 -5.80 39.43 -1.68
CA LYS A 167 -4.52 38.75 -1.52
C LYS A 167 -4.58 37.44 -2.32
N GLU A 168 -4.06 37.52 -3.54
CA GLU A 168 -3.90 36.40 -4.46
C GLU A 168 -3.21 35.26 -3.71
N LYS A 169 -3.99 34.22 -3.41
CA LYS A 169 -3.67 33.30 -2.33
C LYS A 169 -2.85 32.16 -2.90
N ALA A 170 -1.54 32.42 -3.03
CA ALA A 170 -0.53 31.52 -3.58
C ALA A 170 -0.87 30.04 -3.35
N GLU A 171 -1.00 29.32 -4.46
CA GLU A 171 -1.42 27.92 -4.46
C GLU A 171 -0.45 27.10 -3.61
N ARG A 172 -0.98 26.26 -2.70
CA ARG A 172 -0.15 25.23 -2.08
C ARG A 172 0.01 24.11 -3.11
N PRO A 173 1.21 23.86 -3.65
CA PRO A 173 1.39 22.80 -4.64
C PRO A 173 0.97 21.47 -4.04
N THR A 174 0.27 20.66 -4.84
CA THR A 174 -0.04 19.28 -4.49
C THR A 174 1.26 18.48 -4.34
N PRO A 175 1.37 17.54 -3.39
CA PRO A 175 2.61 16.81 -3.19
C PRO A 175 2.95 15.97 -4.43
N VAL A 176 4.02 16.36 -5.12
CA VAL A 176 4.42 15.78 -6.41
C VAL A 176 5.17 14.46 -6.18
N TRP A 177 5.06 13.49 -7.08
CA TRP A 177 6.02 12.38 -7.17
C TRP A 177 7.17 12.88 -8.04
N LYS A 178 8.40 12.92 -7.50
CA LYS A 178 9.60 13.25 -8.28
C LYS A 178 10.31 11.96 -8.70
N GLU A 179 10.49 11.78 -9.99
CA GLU A 179 11.11 10.60 -10.57
C GLU A 179 12.15 11.04 -11.59
N PHE A 180 13.32 10.40 -11.55
CA PHE A 180 14.38 10.52 -12.54
C PHE A 180 14.48 9.19 -13.28
N GLU A 181 14.51 9.24 -14.61
CA GLU A 181 14.53 8.05 -15.45
C GLU A 181 15.69 8.16 -16.45
N GLY A 182 16.62 7.23 -16.36
CA GLY A 182 17.82 7.21 -17.19
C GLY A 182 18.41 5.80 -17.29
N ASP A 183 19.67 5.72 -17.68
CA ASP A 183 20.41 4.47 -17.95
C ASP A 183 21.92 4.72 -17.77
N ALA A 184 22.74 3.69 -18.03
CA ALA A 184 24.20 3.79 -17.95
C ALA A 184 24.84 4.76 -18.97
N SER A 185 24.09 5.29 -19.94
CA SER A 185 24.54 6.33 -20.88
C SER A 185 24.14 7.76 -20.45
N THR A 186 23.26 7.87 -19.46
CA THR A 186 22.76 9.15 -18.94
C THR A 186 23.87 9.90 -18.19
N PRO A 187 24.13 11.19 -18.48
CA PRO A 187 25.18 11.95 -17.81
C PRO A 187 25.01 11.94 -16.29
N LEU A 188 26.07 11.62 -15.56
CA LEU A 188 26.02 11.57 -14.10
C LEU A 188 25.66 12.94 -13.50
N GLU A 189 26.08 14.03 -14.15
CA GLU A 189 25.76 15.41 -13.74
C GLU A 189 24.26 15.72 -13.72
N ASP A 190 23.46 15.13 -14.61
CA ASP A 190 21.99 15.27 -14.59
C ASP A 190 21.37 14.58 -13.36
N LEU A 191 21.91 13.41 -12.97
CA LEU A 191 21.50 12.71 -11.76
C LEU A 191 21.94 13.49 -10.51
N GLU A 192 23.17 14.00 -10.45
CA GLU A 192 23.63 14.81 -9.32
C GLU A 192 22.76 16.05 -9.12
N ALA A 193 22.43 16.77 -10.20
CA ALA A 193 21.55 17.94 -10.14
C ALA A 193 20.15 17.58 -9.60
N PHE A 194 19.58 16.45 -10.01
CA PHE A 194 18.32 15.93 -9.48
C PHE A 194 18.42 15.58 -7.98
N LEU A 195 19.53 14.95 -7.55
CA LEU A 195 19.75 14.55 -6.16
C LEU A 195 19.98 15.76 -5.23
N ASP A 196 20.61 16.83 -5.73
CA ASP A 196 20.81 18.08 -5.00
C ASP A 196 19.52 18.90 -4.87
N GLU A 197 18.68 18.95 -5.92
CA GLU A 197 17.37 19.60 -5.85
C GLU A 197 16.40 18.80 -4.97
N TYR A 198 16.38 17.47 -5.10
CA TYR A 198 15.41 16.57 -4.47
C TYR A 198 16.00 15.69 -3.35
N SER A 199 16.90 16.24 -2.53
CA SER A 199 17.47 15.48 -1.40
C SER A 199 16.39 15.16 -0.34
N PRO A 200 16.21 13.90 0.08
CA PRO A 200 15.12 13.47 0.96
C PRO A 200 14.98 14.22 2.29
N SER A 201 16.09 14.69 2.87
CA SER A 201 16.09 15.47 4.12
C SER A 201 15.45 16.86 3.99
N LYS A 202 15.53 17.47 2.79
CA LYS A 202 15.11 18.85 2.50
C LYS A 202 13.59 18.97 2.30
N TRP A 203 12.93 17.88 1.92
CA TRP A 203 11.53 17.86 1.47
C TRP A 203 10.59 17.17 2.45
N THR A 204 9.35 17.64 2.51
CA THR A 204 8.30 17.11 3.40
C THR A 204 7.21 16.38 2.62
N GLN A 205 6.57 15.39 3.25
CA GLN A 205 5.53 14.54 2.63
C GLN A 205 4.25 15.29 2.20
N ASP A 206 4.07 16.57 2.55
CA ASP A 206 3.01 17.43 2.03
C ASP A 206 3.42 18.24 0.77
N LYS A 207 4.70 18.18 0.36
CA LYS A 207 5.25 18.81 -0.85
C LYS A 207 5.73 17.82 -1.91
N ILE A 208 6.24 16.66 -1.48
CA ILE A 208 6.66 15.55 -2.35
C ILE A 208 6.19 14.25 -1.70
N THR A 209 5.55 13.33 -2.44
CA THR A 209 5.12 12.04 -1.88
C THR A 209 6.25 11.02 -1.83
N TRP A 210 7.00 10.92 -2.92
CA TRP A 210 8.16 10.05 -3.13
C TRP A 210 9.17 10.74 -4.04
N ILE A 211 10.44 10.44 -3.80
CA ILE A 211 11.55 10.71 -4.72
C ILE A 211 11.99 9.35 -5.25
N ALA A 212 12.17 9.19 -6.56
CA ALA A 212 12.46 7.91 -7.20
C ALA A 212 13.54 8.05 -8.29
N VAL A 213 14.27 6.97 -8.54
CA VAL A 213 15.19 6.80 -9.67
C VAL A 213 14.91 5.45 -10.31
N ARG A 214 14.85 5.42 -11.64
CA ARG A 214 14.55 4.24 -12.46
C ARG A 214 15.60 4.06 -13.55
N CYS A 215 16.04 2.82 -13.76
CA CYS A 215 16.86 2.43 -14.89
C CYS A 215 16.00 1.95 -16.06
N ARG A 216 16.15 2.58 -17.23
CA ARG A 216 15.65 2.07 -18.51
C ARG A 216 16.50 0.85 -18.91
N GLY A 217 15.88 -0.15 -19.53
CA GLY A 217 16.56 -1.35 -20.00
C GLY A 217 17.02 -2.35 -18.92
N TYR A 218 16.58 -2.22 -17.66
CA TYR A 218 17.00 -3.17 -16.62
C TYR A 218 16.51 -4.60 -16.92
N GLY A 219 17.46 -5.52 -17.12
CA GLY A 219 17.20 -6.92 -17.45
C GLY A 219 17.18 -7.23 -18.95
N ASP A 220 17.50 -6.27 -19.81
CA ASP A 220 17.47 -6.42 -21.27
C ASP A 220 18.81 -6.96 -21.85
N ASP A 221 19.74 -7.45 -20.99
CA ASP A 221 21.03 -8.06 -21.37
C ASP A 221 20.91 -9.47 -22.01
N ASP A 222 19.71 -10.06 -22.06
CA ASP A 222 19.44 -11.35 -22.70
C ASP A 222 18.71 -11.15 -24.03
N ASP A 223 19.46 -11.32 -25.14
CA ASP A 223 19.12 -11.02 -26.55
C ASP A 223 17.93 -11.85 -27.12
N ASN A 224 17.19 -12.53 -26.26
CA ASN A 224 16.08 -13.44 -26.55
C ASN A 224 14.85 -13.18 -25.65
N ASN A 225 14.89 -12.20 -24.74
CA ASN A 225 13.79 -11.86 -23.84
C ASN A 225 13.07 -10.57 -24.26
N GLN A 226 12.40 -10.60 -25.42
CA GLN A 226 11.36 -9.60 -25.71
C GLN A 226 10.34 -9.63 -24.57
N ARG A 227 10.20 -8.53 -23.82
CA ARG A 227 9.10 -8.36 -22.87
C ARG A 227 7.79 -8.51 -23.66
N PRO A 228 6.95 -9.53 -23.38
CA PRO A 228 5.69 -9.69 -24.10
C PRO A 228 4.78 -8.48 -23.79
N ASP A 229 4.11 -7.94 -24.82
CA ASP A 229 3.49 -6.61 -24.82
C ASP A 229 2.71 -6.29 -23.51
N ASP A 230 3.34 -5.46 -22.66
CA ASP A 230 3.00 -5.34 -21.23
C ASP A 230 2.09 -4.13 -20.95
N ASP A 231 0.81 -4.27 -21.30
CA ASP A 231 -0.21 -3.22 -21.17
C ASP A 231 -1.47 -3.67 -20.37
N GLY A 232 -1.39 -4.76 -19.59
CA GLY A 232 -2.51 -5.08 -18.67
C GLY A 232 -2.58 -6.43 -17.95
N ASP A 233 -1.70 -7.41 -18.21
CA ASP A 233 -1.83 -8.74 -17.58
C ASP A 233 -1.30 -8.79 -16.13
N GLU A 234 -0.27 -8.03 -15.75
CA GLU A 234 0.25 -8.00 -14.37
C GLU A 234 -0.81 -7.45 -13.38
N GLU A 235 -1.49 -6.35 -13.74
CA GLU A 235 -2.50 -5.74 -12.85
C GLU A 235 -3.77 -6.61 -12.71
N LEU A 236 -4.04 -7.50 -13.66
CA LEU A 236 -5.06 -8.55 -13.51
C LEU A 236 -4.58 -9.67 -12.57
N GLY A 237 -3.28 -10.00 -12.61
CA GLY A 237 -2.61 -10.89 -11.66
C GLY A 237 -2.73 -10.41 -10.22
N GLU A 238 -2.41 -9.14 -9.94
CA GLU A 238 -2.60 -8.50 -8.62
C GLU A 238 -4.00 -8.76 -8.05
N VAL A 239 -5.03 -8.45 -8.84
CA VAL A 239 -6.42 -8.50 -8.39
C VAL A 239 -6.91 -9.94 -8.23
N ALA A 240 -6.51 -10.85 -9.12
CA ALA A 240 -6.83 -12.28 -9.00
C ALA A 240 -6.17 -12.89 -7.75
N MET A 241 -4.91 -12.55 -7.49
CA MET A 241 -4.16 -12.93 -6.28
C MET A 241 -4.85 -12.43 -5.00
N VAL A 242 -5.18 -11.13 -4.92
CA VAL A 242 -5.87 -10.55 -3.76
C VAL A 242 -7.27 -11.14 -3.57
N THR A 243 -7.96 -11.50 -4.67
CA THR A 243 -9.28 -12.17 -4.63
C THR A 243 -9.16 -13.56 -4.00
N GLU A 244 -8.22 -14.37 -4.45
CA GLU A 244 -8.03 -15.72 -3.95
C GLU A 244 -7.47 -15.72 -2.52
N TRP A 245 -6.57 -14.79 -2.19
CA TRP A 245 -6.13 -14.53 -0.81
C TRP A 245 -7.31 -14.26 0.13
N LYS A 246 -8.21 -13.33 -0.24
CA LYS A 246 -9.42 -13.03 0.54
C LYS A 246 -10.46 -14.15 0.52
N ALA A 247 -10.34 -15.15 -0.35
CA ALA A 247 -11.10 -16.40 -0.24
C ALA A 247 -10.47 -17.35 0.79
N ILE A 248 -9.15 -17.56 0.74
CA ILE A 248 -8.41 -18.38 1.72
C ILE A 248 -8.65 -17.87 3.14
N CYS A 249 -8.50 -16.56 3.38
CA CYS A 249 -8.71 -15.94 4.70
C CYS A 249 -10.12 -16.13 5.29
N ARG A 250 -11.14 -16.36 4.45
CA ARG A 250 -12.53 -16.63 4.88
C ARG A 250 -12.77 -18.12 5.14
N MET A 251 -12.01 -19.00 4.50
CA MET A 251 -12.16 -20.46 4.62
C MET A 251 -11.28 -21.07 5.72
N ARG A 252 -10.10 -20.51 5.98
CA ARG A 252 -9.13 -21.01 6.97
C ARG A 252 -8.15 -19.93 7.41
N LYS A 253 -7.37 -20.23 8.46
CA LYS A 253 -6.17 -19.43 8.74
C LYS A 253 -5.16 -19.58 7.58
N PRO A 254 -4.66 -18.48 6.99
CA PRO A 254 -3.62 -18.51 5.98
C PRO A 254 -2.20 -18.54 6.59
N SER A 255 -1.21 -18.73 5.72
CA SER A 255 0.22 -18.81 6.01
C SER A 255 1.06 -18.00 5.00
N ALA A 256 2.36 -17.85 5.26
CA ALA A 256 3.30 -17.26 4.30
C ALA A 256 3.34 -18.06 2.97
N LYS A 257 3.36 -19.39 3.05
CA LYS A 257 3.39 -20.29 1.89
C LYS A 257 2.20 -20.09 0.96
N ASP A 258 1.03 -19.74 1.50
CA ASP A 258 -0.15 -19.42 0.69
C ASP A 258 0.06 -18.15 -0.15
N LEU A 259 0.74 -17.14 0.40
CA LEU A 259 1.10 -15.92 -0.34
C LEU A 259 2.16 -16.22 -1.40
N ASP A 260 3.17 -17.02 -1.05
CA ASP A 260 4.27 -17.36 -1.96
C ASP A 260 3.79 -18.22 -3.14
N GLU A 261 2.80 -19.09 -2.92
CA GLU A 261 2.12 -19.87 -3.98
C GLU A 261 1.20 -18.98 -4.83
N LEU A 262 0.41 -18.09 -4.22
CA LEU A 262 -0.45 -17.16 -4.95
C LEU A 262 0.35 -16.17 -5.81
N ALA A 263 1.45 -15.63 -5.27
CA ALA A 263 2.35 -14.74 -5.98
C ALA A 263 2.89 -15.39 -7.28
N ARG A 264 3.40 -16.62 -7.18
CA ARG A 264 3.87 -17.40 -8.34
C ARG A 264 2.73 -17.72 -9.31
N LYS A 265 1.57 -18.16 -8.79
CA LYS A 265 0.39 -18.54 -9.59
C LYS A 265 -0.14 -17.39 -10.45
N HIS A 266 -0.13 -16.17 -9.90
CA HIS A 266 -0.68 -14.97 -10.53
C HIS A 266 0.40 -14.02 -11.06
N LYS A 267 1.66 -14.47 -11.17
CA LYS A 267 2.85 -13.71 -11.62
C LYS A 267 3.18 -12.43 -10.83
N VAL A 268 2.63 -12.23 -9.63
CA VAL A 268 2.92 -11.07 -8.76
C VAL A 268 4.25 -11.33 -8.00
N VAL A 269 5.34 -11.44 -8.77
CA VAL A 269 6.65 -11.89 -8.29
C VAL A 269 7.64 -10.76 -8.00
N SER A 270 7.23 -9.49 -8.14
CA SER A 270 8.07 -8.36 -7.76
C SER A 270 8.22 -8.20 -6.24
N GLY A 271 9.29 -7.53 -5.81
CA GLY A 271 9.59 -7.30 -4.40
C GLY A 271 10.44 -6.05 -4.14
N LYS A 272 10.77 -5.80 -2.88
CA LYS A 272 11.72 -4.73 -2.50
C LYS A 272 12.54 -5.03 -1.24
N TRP A 273 13.81 -4.64 -1.27
CA TRP A 273 14.62 -4.41 -0.09
C TRP A 273 14.21 -3.07 0.56
N MET A 274 13.80 -3.13 1.82
CA MET A 274 13.47 -1.96 2.64
C MET A 274 14.65 -1.62 3.58
N ILE A 275 15.08 -0.37 3.50
CA ILE A 275 16.22 0.20 4.23
C ILE A 275 15.69 1.40 5.02
N PHE A 276 16.03 1.51 6.31
CA PHE A 276 15.60 2.63 7.15
C PHE A 276 16.80 3.50 7.53
N ARG A 277 16.66 4.82 7.33
CA ARG A 277 17.72 5.82 7.58
C ARG A 277 17.17 6.98 8.40
N ASN A 278 18.01 7.61 9.22
CA ASN A 278 17.64 8.88 9.84
C ASN A 278 17.87 10.04 8.86
N THR A 279 17.25 11.19 9.12
CA THR A 279 17.36 12.39 8.26
C THR A 279 18.80 12.89 8.06
N GLU A 280 19.72 12.53 8.96
CA GLU A 280 21.15 12.89 8.89
C GLU A 280 21.96 12.00 7.93
N THR A 281 21.50 10.77 7.67
CA THR A 281 22.19 9.76 6.85
C THR A 281 21.43 9.36 5.58
N VAL A 282 20.17 9.78 5.44
CA VAL A 282 19.33 9.41 4.30
C VAL A 282 19.86 9.93 2.97
N ASP A 283 20.39 11.14 2.90
CA ASP A 283 20.80 11.78 1.64
C ASP A 283 22.04 11.09 1.02
N ASP A 284 23.05 10.75 1.84
CA ASP A 284 24.24 9.98 1.41
C ASP A 284 23.85 8.56 0.95
N ALA A 285 23.05 7.85 1.76
CA ALA A 285 22.56 6.52 1.43
C ALA A 285 21.70 6.52 0.15
N TRP A 286 20.84 7.52 -0.02
CA TRP A 286 20.01 7.69 -1.21
C TRP A 286 20.85 7.99 -2.45
N THR A 287 21.83 8.89 -2.35
CA THR A 287 22.74 9.24 -3.45
C THR A 287 23.51 8.01 -3.97
N LYS A 288 24.04 7.19 -3.05
CA LYS A 288 24.72 5.94 -3.40
C LYS A 288 23.80 4.93 -4.11
N ILE A 289 22.58 4.76 -3.60
CA ILE A 289 21.57 3.86 -4.16
C ILE A 289 21.08 4.35 -5.53
N ALA A 290 20.81 5.64 -5.68
CA ALA A 290 20.36 6.26 -6.93
C ALA A 290 21.37 6.03 -8.07
N ARG A 291 22.66 6.29 -7.83
CA ARG A 291 23.74 6.01 -8.79
C ARG A 291 23.81 4.54 -9.16
N ALA A 292 23.72 3.63 -8.17
CA ALA A 292 23.82 2.19 -8.41
C ALA A 292 22.57 1.58 -9.08
N VAL A 293 21.39 2.18 -8.96
CA VAL A 293 20.21 1.85 -9.80
C VAL A 293 20.47 2.28 -11.24
N LEU A 294 20.89 3.53 -11.47
CA LEU A 294 21.10 4.07 -12.82
C LEU A 294 22.18 3.30 -13.62
N GLN A 295 23.11 2.65 -12.92
CA GLN A 295 24.16 1.79 -13.47
C GLN A 295 23.78 0.30 -13.53
N SER A 296 22.51 -0.07 -13.28
CA SER A 296 22.01 -1.46 -13.22
C SER A 296 22.70 -2.37 -12.17
N HIS A 297 23.51 -1.81 -11.27
CA HIS A 297 24.19 -2.54 -10.18
C HIS A 297 23.23 -2.96 -9.05
N LEU A 298 22.10 -2.28 -8.90
CA LEU A 298 20.97 -2.67 -8.04
C LEU A 298 19.83 -3.24 -8.90
N GLY A 299 18.57 -3.07 -8.51
CA GLY A 299 17.40 -3.43 -9.32
C GLY A 299 16.93 -2.31 -10.26
N ASP A 300 15.78 -2.53 -10.91
CA ASP A 300 15.16 -1.65 -11.89
C ASP A 300 14.85 -0.24 -11.38
N ALA A 301 14.44 -0.13 -10.11
CA ALA A 301 14.06 1.13 -9.50
C ALA A 301 14.40 1.20 -8.02
N ALA A 302 14.60 2.42 -7.53
CA ALA A 302 14.55 2.72 -6.11
C ALA A 302 13.69 3.96 -5.84
N LYS A 303 13.17 4.06 -4.62
CA LYS A 303 12.47 5.26 -4.14
C LYS A 303 12.68 5.48 -2.65
N VAL A 304 12.60 6.74 -2.23
CA VAL A 304 12.79 7.17 -0.85
C VAL A 304 11.64 8.10 -0.42
N SER A 305 11.20 7.92 0.83
CA SER A 305 10.21 8.80 1.44
C SER A 305 10.86 10.12 1.88
N PRO A 306 10.32 11.30 1.52
CA PRO A 306 10.70 12.57 2.15
C PRO A 306 10.32 12.62 3.64
N VAL A 307 10.73 13.66 4.36
CA VAL A 307 10.47 13.85 5.80
C VAL A 307 8.97 13.74 6.10
N SER A 308 8.60 12.88 7.06
CA SER A 308 7.20 12.70 7.44
C SER A 308 6.63 13.94 8.12
N THR A 309 5.46 14.37 7.64
CA THR A 309 4.66 15.44 8.28
C THR A 309 3.84 14.94 9.48
N LYS A 310 3.92 13.65 9.82
CA LYS A 310 3.23 13.05 10.97
C LYS A 310 4.17 13.07 12.19
N PRO A 311 3.87 13.80 13.28
CA PRO A 311 4.75 13.91 14.45
C PRO A 311 5.11 12.59 15.17
N GLN A 312 4.44 11.50 14.80
CA GLN A 312 4.59 10.16 15.40
C GLN A 312 5.57 9.25 14.64
N GLN A 313 5.97 9.59 13.40
CA GLN A 313 6.95 8.80 12.63
C GLN A 313 8.41 9.18 12.91
N GLY A 314 8.66 10.33 13.56
CA GLY A 314 10.00 10.78 13.93
C GLY A 314 10.89 11.14 12.74
N ASN A 315 12.19 11.18 12.98
CA ASN A 315 13.22 11.64 12.05
C ASN A 315 13.73 10.50 11.14
N SER A 316 12.80 9.68 10.61
CA SER A 316 13.09 8.40 9.94
C SER A 316 12.49 8.32 8.54
N HIS A 317 13.29 7.84 7.60
CA HIS A 317 12.99 7.67 6.19
C HIS A 317 13.08 6.18 5.82
N VAL A 318 12.28 5.76 4.84
CA VAL A 318 12.44 4.46 4.19
C VAL A 318 12.94 4.65 2.75
N ILE A 319 13.99 3.91 2.39
CA ILE A 319 14.42 3.69 1.01
C ILE A 319 13.97 2.28 0.63
N CYS A 320 13.31 2.15 -0.51
CA CYS A 320 12.90 0.88 -1.11
C CYS A 320 13.67 0.69 -2.41
N VAL A 321 14.47 -0.37 -2.52
CA VAL A 321 15.11 -0.81 -3.76
C VAL A 321 14.34 -2.03 -4.27
N TYR A 322 13.85 -1.96 -5.50
CA TYR A 322 13.00 -3.00 -6.08
C TYR A 322 13.82 -4.16 -6.66
N VAL A 323 13.16 -5.31 -6.85
CA VAL A 323 13.65 -6.47 -7.60
C VAL A 323 12.46 -7.01 -8.40
N PRO A 324 12.54 -7.13 -9.75
CA PRO A 324 11.39 -7.53 -10.58
C PRO A 324 10.87 -8.96 -10.34
N ASP A 325 11.75 -9.90 -9.99
CA ASP A 325 11.37 -11.29 -9.66
C ASP A 325 12.09 -11.78 -8.40
N PHE A 326 11.37 -11.94 -7.30
CA PHE A 326 11.90 -12.47 -6.05
C PHE A 326 12.19 -13.98 -6.09
N THR A 327 11.70 -14.69 -7.11
CA THR A 327 11.97 -16.12 -7.30
C THR A 327 13.36 -16.35 -7.89
N ASN A 328 13.90 -15.38 -8.64
CA ASN A 328 15.33 -15.27 -8.92
C ASN A 328 16.08 -14.89 -7.63
N THR A 329 16.43 -15.93 -6.87
CA THR A 329 17.10 -15.78 -5.57
C THR A 329 18.51 -15.18 -5.71
N ASP A 330 19.19 -15.45 -6.83
CA ASP A 330 20.52 -14.92 -7.09
C ASP A 330 20.49 -13.41 -7.33
N ASP A 331 19.47 -12.87 -8.02
CA ASP A 331 19.31 -11.41 -8.17
C ASP A 331 18.93 -10.73 -6.85
N VAL A 332 18.03 -11.34 -6.06
CA VAL A 332 17.69 -10.84 -4.70
C VAL A 332 18.93 -10.75 -3.80
N LEU A 333 19.87 -11.71 -3.92
CA LEU A 333 21.13 -11.73 -3.19
C LEU A 333 22.18 -10.78 -3.79
N ARG A 334 22.27 -10.66 -5.12
CA ARG A 334 23.13 -9.68 -5.82
C ARG A 334 22.80 -8.26 -5.38
N VAL A 335 21.51 -7.89 -5.37
CA VAL A 335 21.06 -6.56 -4.91
C VAL A 335 21.36 -6.36 -3.42
N ARG A 336 21.21 -7.39 -2.57
CA ARG A 336 21.61 -7.35 -1.15
C ARG A 336 23.11 -7.05 -0.99
N ASP A 337 23.96 -7.73 -1.76
CA ASP A 337 25.41 -7.66 -1.60
C ASP A 337 25.98 -6.38 -2.21
N THR A 338 25.39 -5.86 -3.30
CA THR A 338 25.65 -4.49 -3.76
C THR A 338 25.26 -3.45 -2.70
N LEU A 339 24.12 -3.61 -2.01
CA LEU A 339 23.75 -2.70 -0.91
C LEU A 339 24.78 -2.72 0.23
N ARG A 340 25.32 -3.89 0.60
CA ARG A 340 26.44 -3.98 1.57
C ARG A 340 27.71 -3.30 1.03
N ALA A 341 28.07 -3.51 -0.23
CA ALA A 341 29.23 -2.85 -0.86
C ALA A 341 29.11 -1.31 -0.90
N LEU A 342 27.90 -0.75 -0.90
CA LEU A 342 27.63 0.69 -0.79
C LEU A 342 27.69 1.23 0.66
N GLY A 343 28.01 0.40 1.66
CA GLY A 343 28.02 0.78 3.08
C GLY A 343 26.61 0.90 3.69
N ILE A 344 25.62 0.20 3.13
CA ILE A 344 24.34 0.00 3.81
C ILE A 344 24.49 -1.24 4.69
N ASP A 345 25.00 -1.08 5.92
CA ASP A 345 25.28 -2.19 6.84
C ASP A 345 24.14 -2.50 7.83
N ASP A 346 23.19 -1.57 7.99
CA ASP A 346 22.03 -1.70 8.88
C ASP A 346 21.14 -2.90 8.54
N LYS A 347 20.26 -3.30 9.47
CA LYS A 347 19.32 -4.39 9.21
C LYS A 347 18.35 -4.03 8.08
N ILE A 348 18.39 -4.81 7.00
CA ILE A 348 17.52 -4.65 5.82
C ILE A 348 16.54 -5.81 5.72
N MET A 349 15.38 -5.58 5.10
CA MET A 349 14.29 -6.56 5.02
C MET A 349 13.73 -6.62 3.60
N PHE A 350 13.68 -7.81 3.00
CA PHE A 350 13.05 -8.01 1.69
C PHE A 350 11.57 -8.32 1.86
N LYS A 351 10.70 -7.48 1.29
CA LYS A 351 9.26 -7.68 1.25
C LYS A 351 8.80 -7.92 -0.19
N PRO A 352 8.22 -9.08 -0.52
CA PRO A 352 7.50 -9.29 -1.78
C PRO A 352 6.31 -8.35 -1.91
N ASP A 353 5.99 -7.90 -3.12
CA ASP A 353 4.91 -6.95 -3.34
C ASP A 353 3.55 -7.60 -3.15
N ALA A 354 3.42 -8.90 -3.44
CA ALA A 354 2.30 -9.75 -3.05
C ALA A 354 1.85 -9.54 -1.58
N TYR A 355 2.79 -9.42 -0.65
CA TYR A 355 2.51 -9.19 0.78
C TYR A 355 2.02 -7.75 1.04
N THR A 356 2.24 -6.81 0.13
CA THR A 356 1.76 -5.42 0.16
C THR A 356 0.35 -5.28 -0.44
N HIS A 357 0.02 -5.98 -1.53
CA HIS A 357 -1.36 -6.00 -2.06
C HIS A 357 -2.30 -6.80 -1.15
N CYS A 358 -1.86 -7.94 -0.62
CA CYS A 358 -2.63 -8.79 0.31
C CYS A 358 -2.76 -8.25 1.76
N GLY A 359 -2.27 -7.03 2.03
CA GLY A 359 -2.48 -6.35 3.32
C GLY A 359 -1.58 -6.81 4.47
N ILE A 360 -0.47 -7.52 4.19
CA ILE A 360 0.44 -8.04 5.21
C ILE A 360 1.35 -6.93 5.72
N TYR A 361 0.94 -6.35 6.84
CA TYR A 361 1.70 -5.35 7.60
C TYR A 361 2.05 -5.85 9.00
N SER A 362 2.85 -5.06 9.72
CA SER A 362 3.18 -5.33 11.13
C SER A 362 1.90 -5.53 11.94
N LYS A 363 1.81 -6.61 12.71
CA LYS A 363 0.63 -6.97 13.52
C LYS A 363 -0.63 -7.28 12.68
N ASN A 364 -0.46 -7.86 11.49
CA ASN A 364 -1.57 -8.50 10.76
C ASN A 364 -2.21 -9.63 11.61
N PRO A 365 -3.53 -9.90 11.48
CA PRO A 365 -4.25 -10.79 12.38
C PRO A 365 -3.83 -12.27 12.28
N TRP A 366 -3.13 -12.65 11.22
CA TRP A 366 -2.70 -14.03 10.98
C TRP A 366 -1.34 -14.36 11.62
N GLY A 367 -0.55 -13.34 11.97
CA GLY A 367 0.79 -13.48 12.54
C GLY A 367 1.89 -13.77 11.51
N ILE A 368 1.63 -13.48 10.24
CA ILE A 368 2.57 -13.71 9.13
C ILE A 368 3.69 -12.65 9.17
N LEU A 369 4.94 -13.04 8.93
CA LEU A 369 6.06 -12.10 8.84
C LEU A 369 5.92 -11.21 7.59
N THR A 370 6.29 -9.94 7.69
CA THR A 370 6.13 -8.96 6.61
C THR A 370 7.29 -8.93 5.62
N PHE A 371 8.20 -9.90 5.72
CA PHE A 371 9.43 -10.01 4.94
C PHE A 371 9.79 -11.49 4.81
N THR A 372 10.36 -11.88 3.67
CA THR A 372 10.83 -13.25 3.41
C THR A 372 12.33 -13.40 3.68
N HIS A 373 13.12 -12.37 3.35
CA HIS A 373 14.54 -12.28 3.69
C HIS A 373 14.80 -11.11 4.65
N HIS A 374 15.84 -11.26 5.46
CA HIS A 374 16.46 -10.17 6.21
C HIS A 374 17.96 -10.39 6.29
N ALA A 375 18.72 -9.30 6.40
CA ALA A 375 20.17 -9.30 6.50
C ALA A 375 20.64 -8.17 7.41
#